data_AF-A0A819G8G1-F1
#
_entry.id   AF-A0A819G8G1-F1
#
_cell.length_a   1.000
_cell.length_b   1.000
_cell.length_c   1.000
_cell.angle_alpha   90.00
_cell.angle_beta   90.00
_cell.angle_gamma   90.00
#
_symmetry.space_group_name_H-M   'P 1'
#
loop_
_entity.id
_entity.type
_entity.pdbx_description
1 polymer ?
#
loop_
_entity_poly.entity_id
_entity_poly.type
_entity_poly.pdbx_seq_one_letter_code
_entity_poly.pdbx_strand_id
1 'polypeptide(L)'
;MRYYTRHYVPLSDGIRQEFSQQERQSYYNVFDYSLRGLKLVENSSDLFVIYRTLSWEWSDSYVTMATLLQDYAPLSTMAQEDVEKDIKIS
;
A
#
# COMPACT_ATOMS: atom_id res chain seq x y z
N MET A 1 -9.31 -8.03 -7.60
CA MET A 1 -8.31 -9.11 -7.85
C MET A 1 -7.54 -8.98 -9.18
N ARG A 2 -7.17 -7.76 -9.64
CA ARG A 2 -6.36 -7.57 -10.87
C ARG A 2 -5.52 -6.28 -10.94
N TYR A 3 -5.64 -5.37 -9.98
CA TYR A 3 -4.93 -4.07 -10.05
C TYR A 3 -3.50 -4.13 -9.48
N TYR A 4 -3.22 -4.97 -8.48
CA TYR A 4 -1.87 -5.09 -7.88
C TYR A 4 -0.88 -5.89 -8.71
N THR A 5 -1.36 -6.80 -9.57
CA THR A 5 -0.51 -7.54 -10.53
C THR A 5 0.24 -6.63 -11.51
N ARG A 6 -0.12 -5.35 -11.60
CA ARG A 6 0.53 -4.38 -12.50
C ARG A 6 1.63 -3.55 -11.84
N HIS A 7 1.75 -3.59 -10.51
CA HIS A 7 2.83 -2.94 -9.76
C HIS A 7 3.86 -3.95 -9.22
N TYR A 8 3.92 -5.13 -9.84
CA TYR A 8 4.99 -6.08 -9.58
C TYR A 8 6.33 -5.44 -9.98
N VAL A 9 7.21 -5.30 -8.99
CA VAL A 9 8.56 -4.74 -9.17
C VAL A 9 9.27 -5.49 -10.28
N PRO A 10 9.92 -4.79 -11.23
CA PRO A 10 10.81 -5.46 -12.16
C PRO A 10 11.89 -6.20 -11.35
N LEU A 11 11.94 -7.52 -11.53
CA LEU A 11 13.05 -8.33 -11.05
C LEU A 11 14.32 -7.81 -11.73
N SER A 12 15.27 -7.27 -10.96
CA SER A 12 16.62 -7.06 -11.49
C SER A 12 17.35 -8.39 -11.34
N ASP A 13 17.70 -9.01 -12.46
CA ASP A 13 18.39 -10.32 -12.50
C ASP A 13 17.66 -11.46 -11.75
N GLY A 14 16.33 -11.38 -11.65
CA GLY A 14 15.52 -12.39 -10.94
C GLY A 14 15.45 -12.20 -9.42
N ILE A 15 16.08 -11.15 -8.87
CA ILE A 15 16.09 -10.86 -7.43
C ILE A 15 15.19 -9.65 -7.16
N ARG A 16 14.27 -9.78 -6.20
CA ARG A 16 13.43 -8.67 -5.76
C ARG A 16 14.25 -7.70 -4.91
N GLN A 17 14.24 -6.43 -5.31
CA GLN A 17 14.96 -5.36 -4.63
C GLN A 17 14.19 -4.83 -3.41
N GLU A 18 14.83 -3.98 -2.62
CA GLU A 18 14.21 -3.26 -1.50
C GLU A 18 12.91 -2.55 -1.93
N PHE A 19 11.97 -2.42 -1.00
CA PHE A 19 10.71 -1.74 -1.20
C PHE A 19 10.95 -0.26 -1.52
N SER A 20 10.74 0.09 -2.78
CA SER A 20 11.10 1.40 -3.32
C SER A 20 10.09 2.49 -2.94
N GLN A 21 10.54 3.75 -3.01
CA GLN A 21 9.66 4.90 -2.83
C GLN A 21 8.54 4.96 -3.89
N GLN A 22 8.79 4.49 -5.11
CA GLN A 22 7.81 4.46 -6.19
C GLN A 22 6.69 3.43 -5.94
N GLU A 23 7.03 2.26 -5.39
CA GLU A 23 6.05 1.28 -4.92
C GLU A 23 5.21 1.86 -3.80
N ARG A 24 5.86 2.46 -2.78
CA ARG A 24 5.18 3.12 -1.67
C ARG A 24 4.16 4.16 -2.16
N GLN A 25 4.54 4.98 -3.13
CA GLN A 25 3.64 5.98 -3.72
C GLN A 25 2.46 5.35 -4.47
N SER A 26 2.68 4.21 -5.14
CA SER A 26 1.61 3.48 -5.83
C SER A 26 0.57 2.95 -4.84
N TYR A 27 1.01 2.40 -3.70
CA TYR A 27 0.11 1.98 -2.62
C TYR A 27 -0.64 3.16 -2.01
N TYR A 28 0.03 4.29 -1.75
CA TYR A 28 -0.66 5.50 -1.28
C TYR A 28 -1.72 5.99 -2.24
N ASN A 29 -1.47 5.96 -3.55
CA ASN A 29 -2.48 6.32 -4.53
C ASN A 29 -3.70 5.39 -4.44
N VAL A 30 -3.49 4.07 -4.31
CA VAL A 30 -4.60 3.12 -4.12
C VAL A 30 -5.38 3.43 -2.83
N PHE A 31 -4.68 3.72 -1.73
CA PHE A 31 -5.34 4.09 -0.48
C PHE A 31 -6.19 5.36 -0.63
N ASP A 32 -5.66 6.38 -1.28
CA ASP A 32 -6.37 7.63 -1.54
C ASP A 32 -7.61 7.42 -2.41
N TYR A 33 -7.50 6.66 -3.49
CA TYR A 33 -8.64 6.38 -4.36
C TYR A 33 -9.69 5.53 -3.66
N SER A 34 -9.28 4.49 -2.92
CA SER A 34 -10.19 3.64 -2.14
C SER A 34 -10.90 4.44 -1.05
N LEU A 35 -10.19 5.32 -0.33
CA LEU A 35 -10.78 6.17 0.70
C LEU A 35 -11.78 7.18 0.13
N ARG A 36 -11.46 7.81 -1.01
CA ARG A 36 -12.40 8.71 -1.72
C ARG A 36 -13.63 7.94 -2.19
N GLY A 37 -13.44 6.74 -2.74
CA GLY A 37 -14.53 5.86 -3.14
C GLY A 37 -15.43 5.52 -1.95
N LEU A 38 -14.85 5.07 -0.84
CA LEU A 38 -15.58 4.73 0.38
C LEU A 38 -16.42 5.90 0.90
N LYS A 39 -15.88 7.13 0.92
CA LYS A 39 -16.64 8.34 1.30
C LYS A 39 -17.83 8.62 0.39
N LEU A 40 -17.73 8.31 -0.91
CA LEU A 40 -18.82 8.50 -1.86
C LEU A 40 -19.94 7.48 -1.68
N VAL A 41 -19.62 6.25 -1.23
CA VAL A 41 -20.61 5.19 -1.00
C VAL A 41 -21.07 5.06 0.45
N GLU A 42 -20.44 5.75 1.41
CA GLU A 42 -20.72 5.65 2.85
C GLU A 42 -22.20 5.87 3.22
N ASN A 43 -22.89 6.73 2.47
CA ASN A 43 -24.30 7.07 2.72
C ASN A 43 -25.30 6.37 1.78
N SER A 44 -24.85 5.49 0.89
CA SER A 44 -25.70 4.84 -0.09
C SER A 44 -25.85 3.35 0.23
N SER A 45 -26.99 2.99 0.83
CA SER A 45 -27.33 1.60 1.14
C SER A 45 -27.42 0.71 -0.11
N ASP A 46 -27.77 1.29 -1.26
CA ASP A 46 -27.83 0.60 -2.56
C ASP A 46 -26.46 0.20 -3.11
N LEU A 47 -25.37 0.80 -2.59
CA LEU A 47 -24.01 0.60 -3.08
C LEU A 47 -23.17 -0.29 -2.14
N PHE A 48 -23.82 -1.08 -1.28
CA PHE A 48 -23.15 -1.97 -0.31
C PHE A 48 -22.13 -2.92 -0.96
N VAL A 49 -22.41 -3.46 -2.16
CA VAL A 49 -21.49 -4.33 -2.90
C VAL A 49 -20.21 -3.58 -3.28
N ILE A 50 -20.33 -2.32 -3.69
CA ILE A 50 -19.19 -1.45 -4.03
C ILE A 50 -18.40 -1.11 -2.78
N TYR A 51 -19.08 -0.71 -1.69
CA TYR A 51 -18.45 -0.47 -0.40
C TYR A 51 -17.63 -1.67 0.06
N ARG A 52 -18.22 -2.87 0.11
CA ARG A 52 -17.54 -4.11 0.51
C ARG A 52 -16.34 -4.41 -0.37
N THR A 53 -16.46 -4.19 -1.68
CA THR A 53 -15.37 -4.41 -2.63
C THR A 53 -14.22 -3.44 -2.39
N LEU A 54 -14.51 -2.16 -2.19
CA LEU A 54 -13.50 -1.13 -1.90
C LEU A 54 -12.82 -1.39 -0.55
N SER A 55 -13.57 -1.75 0.49
CA SER A 55 -13.01 -2.13 1.78
C SER A 55 -12.07 -3.33 1.67
N TRP A 56 -12.46 -4.35 0.91
CA TRP A 56 -11.63 -5.53 0.67
C TRP A 56 -10.32 -5.18 -0.04
N GLU A 57 -10.41 -4.45 -1.16
CA GLU A 57 -9.23 -4.07 -1.94
C GLU A 57 -8.30 -3.13 -1.16
N TRP A 58 -8.85 -2.30 -0.27
CA TRP A 58 -8.08 -1.44 0.63
C TRP A 58 -7.32 -2.25 1.70
N SER A 59 -7.98 -3.21 2.35
CA SER A 59 -7.33 -4.10 3.31
C SER A 59 -6.25 -4.97 2.66
N ASP A 60 -6.52 -5.52 1.47
CA ASP A 60 -5.56 -6.34 0.71
C ASP A 60 -4.31 -5.54 0.33
N SER A 61 -4.48 -4.30 -0.10
CA SER A 61 -3.37 -3.36 -0.36
C SER A 61 -2.50 -3.12 0.87
N TYR A 62 -3.13 -2.92 2.04
CA TYR A 62 -2.41 -2.67 3.30
C TYR A 62 -1.59 -3.87 3.73
N VAL A 63 -2.20 -5.06 3.72
CA VAL A 63 -1.52 -6.31 4.08
C VAL A 63 -0.36 -6.58 3.12
N THR A 64 -0.58 -6.36 1.82
CA THR A 64 0.47 -6.52 0.82
C THR A 64 1.63 -5.55 1.10
N MET A 65 1.36 -4.25 1.22
CA MET A 65 2.41 -3.26 1.50
C MET A 65 3.19 -3.56 2.78
N ALA A 66 2.50 -3.96 3.85
CA ALA A 66 3.14 -4.35 5.11
C ALA A 66 4.07 -5.56 4.93
N THR A 67 3.62 -6.58 4.18
CA THR A 67 4.44 -7.77 3.86
C THR A 67 5.67 -7.39 3.03
N LEU A 68 5.51 -6.50 2.04
CA LEU A 68 6.63 -6.04 1.22
C LEU A 68 7.64 -5.21 2.02
N LEU A 69 7.17 -4.39 2.98
CA LEU A 69 8.03 -3.63 3.89
C LEU A 69 8.79 -4.54 4.87
N GLN A 70 8.17 -5.64 5.31
CA GLN A 70 8.81 -6.62 6.18
C GLN A 70 9.86 -7.43 5.44
N ASP A 71 9.51 -8.00 4.29
CA ASP A 71 10.38 -8.92 3.55
C ASP A 71 11.50 -8.20 2.78
N TYR A 72 11.28 -6.92 2.42
CA TYR A 72 12.18 -6.13 1.59
C TYR A 72 12.32 -4.71 2.16
N ALA A 73 12.63 -4.63 3.45
CA ALA A 73 12.81 -3.35 4.13
C ALA A 73 13.83 -2.46 3.40
N PRO A 74 13.56 -1.15 3.24
CA PRO A 74 14.46 -0.23 2.55
C PRO A 74 15.65 0.18 3.43
N LEU A 75 16.48 -0.80 3.79
CA LEU A 75 17.63 -0.67 4.68
C LEU A 75 18.70 0.26 4.11
N SER A 76 18.83 0.35 2.77
CA SER A 76 19.79 1.24 2.11
C SER A 76 19.39 2.72 2.13
N THR A 77 18.12 3.05 2.41
CA THR A 77 17.60 4.44 2.34
C THR A 77 17.09 4.98 3.67
N MET A 78 16.99 4.15 4.71
CA MET A 78 16.75 4.61 6.08
C MET A 78 18.03 5.26 6.62
N ALA A 79 18.26 6.53 6.29
CA ALA A 79 19.20 7.36 7.04
C ALA A 79 18.79 7.30 8.51
N GLN A 80 19.76 7.06 9.39
CA GLN A 80 19.57 6.81 10.82
C GLN A 80 18.65 7.84 11.52
N GLU A 81 18.55 9.06 10.99
CA GLU A 81 17.68 10.14 11.48
C GLU A 81 16.16 9.91 11.30
N ASP A 82 15.72 9.19 10.26
CA ASP A 82 14.28 8.93 10.02
C ASP A 82 13.75 7.80 10.91
N VAL A 83 14.63 6.88 11.32
CA VAL A 83 14.32 5.79 12.27
C VAL A 83 13.96 6.35 13.65
N GLU A 84 14.61 7.43 14.07
CA GLU A 84 14.38 8.03 15.39
C GLU A 84 13.08 8.84 15.49
N LYS A 85 12.53 9.31 14.36
CA LYS A 85 11.25 10.05 14.36
C LYS A 85 10.05 9.12 14.50
N ASP A 86 10.10 7.94 13.89
CA ASP A 86 9.03 6.93 14.01
C ASP A 86 8.95 6.33 15.42
N ILE A 87 10.03 6.37 16.21
CA ILE A 87 10.04 5.89 17.61
C ILE A 87 9.54 6.96 18.60
N LYS A 88 9.65 8.25 18.27
CA LYS A 88 9.30 9.35 19.20
C LYS A 88 7.82 9.73 19.18
N ILE A 89 7.01 9.17 18.30
CA ILE A 89 5.55 9.33 18.30
C ILE A 89 4.91 7.95 18.46
N SER A 90 5.14 7.32 19.61
CA SER A 90 4.34 6.20 20.11
C SER A 90 4.00 6.42 21.58
#